data_AF-A0A963VK21-F1
#
_entry.id   AF-A0A963VK21-F1
#
_cell.length_a   1.000
_cell.length_b   1.000
_cell.length_c   1.000
_cell.angle_alpha   90.00
_cell.angle_beta   90.00
_cell.angle_gamma   90.00
#
_symmetry.space_group_name_H-M   'P 1'
#
loop_
_entity.id
_entity.type
_entity.pdbx_description
1 polymer ?
#
loop_
_entity_poly.entity_id
_entity_poly.type
_entity_poly.pdbx_seq_one_letter_code
_entity_poly.pdbx_strand_id
1 'polypeptide(L)'
;MRITSSFVSAVLFAALGFSLQAQTTIEPAKPIQPRTQTGKLNAITDVPGIEVGNFEQRFTGTTVVLAPKGAVGGVDVRGSAPGTRETDLLDPTNLVDKVDAVVLTGGSAFGLDAAHGVMLWLEENKRGWNVGRGNVVPIVPAAVLYDPGRFGRAFNDRPTHEFGRKAAEN
;
A
#
# COMPACT_ATOMS: atom_id res chain seq x y z
N MET A 1 21.79 47.91 -64.67
CA MET A 1 22.82 46.99 -64.14
C MET A 1 23.23 47.53 -62.77
N ARG A 2 22.99 46.73 -61.73
CA ARG A 2 23.31 46.84 -60.28
C ARG A 2 24.81 47.26 -60.07
N ILE A 3 25.34 47.94 -59.03
CA ILE A 3 25.19 47.93 -57.54
C ILE A 3 25.76 49.25 -56.93
N THR A 4 25.32 49.53 -55.68
CA THR A 4 25.49 50.64 -54.72
C THR A 4 26.70 50.63 -53.75
N SER A 5 26.81 51.70 -52.94
CA SER A 5 27.52 51.93 -51.62
C SER A 5 28.93 52.58 -51.69
N SER A 6 29.35 53.51 -50.82
CA SER A 6 29.20 53.61 -49.35
C SER A 6 29.31 55.02 -48.74
N PHE A 7 28.82 55.09 -47.49
CA PHE A 7 28.79 56.12 -46.43
C PHE A 7 30.15 56.63 -45.94
N VAL A 8 30.19 57.77 -45.22
CA VAL A 8 30.53 57.94 -43.77
C VAL A 8 30.23 59.38 -43.31
N SER A 9 29.55 59.56 -42.16
CA SER A 9 29.96 60.52 -41.12
C SER A 9 29.18 60.27 -39.82
N ALA A 10 29.90 60.19 -38.70
CA ALA A 10 29.40 59.90 -37.37
C ALA A 10 29.65 61.10 -36.45
N VAL A 11 28.68 61.48 -35.60
CA VAL A 11 28.87 62.46 -34.52
C VAL A 11 28.03 62.10 -33.28
N LEU A 12 28.77 61.83 -32.20
CA LEU A 12 28.64 62.23 -30.78
C LEU A 12 27.45 61.83 -29.88
N PHE A 13 27.84 61.29 -28.72
CA PHE A 13 27.04 60.86 -27.57
C PHE A 13 26.77 61.99 -26.57
N ALA A 14 25.59 61.98 -25.93
CA ALA A 14 25.32 62.69 -24.67
C ALA A 14 24.71 61.71 -23.64
N ALA A 15 25.23 61.76 -22.41
CA ALA A 15 24.86 60.88 -21.30
C ALA A 15 23.79 61.52 -20.40
N LEU A 16 22.80 60.72 -19.98
CA LEU A 16 21.87 61.02 -18.89
C LEU A 16 21.81 59.82 -17.95
N GLY A 17 22.23 60.03 -16.70
CA GLY A 17 22.22 59.02 -15.66
C GLY A 17 20.83 58.84 -15.04
N PHE A 18 20.32 57.61 -15.05
CA PHE A 18 19.20 57.17 -14.23
C PHE A 18 19.72 56.14 -13.23
N SER A 19 19.70 56.47 -11.94
CA SER A 19 19.94 55.51 -10.85
C SER A 19 18.61 54.80 -10.54
N LEU A 20 18.40 53.62 -11.09
CA LEU A 20 17.26 52.77 -10.78
C LEU A 20 17.62 51.87 -9.58
N GLN A 21 17.20 52.24 -8.38
CA GLN A 21 17.21 51.31 -7.26
C GLN A 21 16.01 50.38 -7.40
N ALA A 22 16.23 49.22 -8.02
CA ALA A 22 15.28 48.11 -7.99
C ALA A 22 15.31 47.49 -6.58
N GLN A 23 14.40 47.91 -5.71
CA GLN A 23 14.10 47.16 -4.48
C GLN A 23 13.34 45.90 -4.89
N THR A 24 14.05 44.79 -5.03
CA THR A 24 13.43 43.46 -5.03
C THR A 24 12.95 43.15 -3.62
N THR A 25 11.69 43.47 -3.34
CA THR A 25 10.96 42.87 -2.23
C THR A 25 10.85 41.38 -2.54
N ILE A 26 11.71 40.57 -1.91
CA ILE A 26 11.54 39.12 -1.90
C ILE A 26 10.35 38.87 -0.97
N GLU A 27 9.19 38.56 -1.53
CA GLU A 27 8.07 38.11 -0.73
C GLU A 27 8.47 36.84 0.04
N PRO A 28 8.13 36.72 1.33
CA PRO A 28 8.42 35.52 2.09
C PRO A 28 7.76 34.32 1.40
N ALA A 29 8.56 33.27 1.18
CA ALA A 29 8.05 32.04 0.58
C ALA A 29 6.81 31.58 1.34
N LYS A 30 5.71 31.37 0.62
CA LYS A 30 4.46 30.87 1.19
C LYS A 30 4.78 29.58 1.98
N PRO A 31 4.34 29.47 3.25
CA PRO A 31 4.58 28.27 4.03
C PRO A 31 4.12 27.03 3.25
N ILE A 32 5.01 26.05 3.09
CA ILE A 32 4.66 24.77 2.49
C ILE A 32 3.76 24.06 3.51
N GLN A 33 2.44 24.24 3.35
CA GLN A 33 1.46 23.48 4.10
C GLN A 33 1.72 21.99 3.83
N PRO A 34 1.82 21.13 4.88
CA PRO A 34 1.97 19.70 4.66
C PRO A 34 0.83 19.22 3.76
N ARG A 35 1.18 18.67 2.60
CA ARG A 35 0.22 18.29 1.54
C ARG A 35 -0.66 17.10 1.90
N THR A 36 -0.43 16.49 3.05
CA THR A 36 -1.13 15.28 3.47
C THR A 36 -2.37 15.65 4.27
N GLN A 37 -3.46 15.91 3.55
CA GLN A 37 -4.79 15.74 4.13
C GLN A 37 -5.09 14.24 4.19
N THR A 38 -5.63 13.78 5.31
CA THR A 38 -6.09 12.39 5.44
C THR A 38 -7.29 12.16 4.53
N GLY A 39 -7.53 10.89 4.17
CA GLY A 39 -8.80 10.50 3.56
C GLY A 39 -10.00 10.76 4.49
N LYS A 40 -11.20 10.54 3.96
CA LYS A 40 -12.46 10.84 4.65
C LYS A 40 -12.61 10.05 5.96
N LEU A 41 -12.20 8.78 5.93
CA LEU A 41 -12.28 7.87 7.07
C LEU A 41 -10.99 7.85 7.88
N ASN A 42 -9.90 8.42 7.34
CA ASN A 42 -8.56 8.29 7.87
C ASN A 42 -8.19 6.80 8.09
N ALA A 43 -8.52 5.96 7.10
CA ALA A 43 -8.41 4.51 7.18
C ALA A 43 -7.94 3.93 5.84
N ILE A 44 -7.45 2.68 5.85
CA ILE A 44 -7.00 2.00 4.62
C ILE A 44 -8.13 1.84 3.58
N THR A 45 -9.39 1.80 4.04
CA THR A 45 -10.58 1.71 3.20
C THR A 45 -10.93 3.03 2.50
N ASP A 46 -10.20 4.12 2.76
CA ASP A 46 -10.24 5.31 1.89
C ASP A 46 -9.68 4.99 0.48
N VAL A 47 -8.93 3.89 0.31
CA VAL A 47 -8.53 3.36 -1.00
C VAL A 47 -9.71 2.58 -1.61
N PRO A 48 -10.28 3.02 -2.75
CA PRO A 48 -11.46 2.38 -3.33
C PRO A 48 -11.22 0.91 -3.68
N GLY A 49 -12.14 0.04 -3.23
CA GLY A 49 -12.08 -1.40 -3.48
C GLY A 49 -11.17 -2.17 -2.52
N ILE A 50 -10.60 -1.54 -1.50
CA ILE A 50 -10.04 -2.24 -0.35
C ILE A 50 -11.13 -2.41 0.70
N GLU A 51 -11.29 -3.64 1.17
CA GLU A 51 -12.21 -4.03 2.23
C GLU A 51 -11.40 -4.58 3.42
N VAL A 52 -11.93 -4.46 4.63
CA VAL A 52 -11.27 -4.97 5.84
C VAL A 52 -12.31 -5.63 6.73
N GLY A 53 -12.07 -6.90 7.05
CA GLY A 53 -12.89 -7.67 7.97
C GLY A 53 -12.06 -8.19 9.15
N ASN A 54 -12.74 -8.38 10.29
CA ASN A 54 -12.09 -8.77 11.55
C ASN A 54 -12.94 -9.82 12.26
N PHE A 55 -12.26 -10.76 12.93
CA PHE A 55 -12.89 -11.67 13.89
C PHE A 55 -11.98 -11.90 15.08
N GLU A 56 -12.50 -11.68 16.27
CA GLU A 56 -11.77 -11.78 17.53
C GLU A 56 -12.53 -12.57 18.58
N GLN A 57 -11.78 -13.33 19.38
CA GLN A 57 -12.27 -14.01 20.56
C GLN A 57 -11.15 -14.14 21.58
N ARG A 58 -11.48 -14.12 22.86
CA ARG A 58 -10.54 -14.48 23.95
C ARG A 58 -9.19 -13.75 23.83
N PHE A 59 -9.19 -12.43 23.57
CA PHE A 59 -7.98 -11.59 23.46
C PHE A 59 -6.99 -11.97 22.34
N THR A 60 -7.49 -12.55 21.25
CA THR A 60 -6.78 -12.77 19.98
C THR A 60 -7.73 -12.52 18.82
N GLY A 61 -7.21 -12.36 17.61
CA GLY A 61 -8.07 -12.26 16.44
C GLY A 61 -7.33 -12.48 15.14
N THR A 62 -8.09 -12.36 14.06
CA THR A 62 -7.61 -12.29 12.68
C THR A 62 -8.23 -11.07 12.01
N THR A 63 -7.40 -10.31 11.31
CA THR A 63 -7.78 -9.23 10.40
C THR A 63 -7.47 -9.67 8.98
N VAL A 64 -8.40 -9.43 8.07
CA VAL A 64 -8.25 -9.73 6.64
C VAL A 64 -8.43 -8.43 5.87
N VAL A 65 -7.41 -8.06 5.10
CA VAL A 65 -7.53 -6.99 4.11
C VAL A 65 -7.86 -7.65 2.78
N LEU A 66 -9.03 -7.38 2.23
CA LEU A 66 -9.53 -7.97 0.99
C LEU A 66 -9.34 -7.00 -0.18
N ALA A 67 -8.92 -7.54 -1.32
CA ALA A 67 -8.87 -6.85 -2.60
C ALA A 67 -9.75 -7.61 -3.62
N PRO A 68 -11.07 -7.33 -3.72
CA PRO A 68 -11.99 -8.09 -4.57
C PRO A 68 -11.64 -8.14 -6.06
N LYS A 69 -10.87 -7.18 -6.56
CA LYS A 69 -10.38 -7.13 -7.95
C LYS A 69 -8.92 -7.59 -8.09
N GLY A 70 -8.34 -8.10 -7.01
CA GLY A 70 -6.90 -8.28 -6.83
C GLY A 70 -6.18 -6.94 -6.69
N ALA A 71 -5.07 -6.94 -5.96
CA ALA A 71 -4.17 -5.79 -5.83
C ALA A 71 -2.73 -6.24 -6.07
N VAL A 72 -1.90 -5.39 -6.69
CA VAL A 72 -0.48 -5.70 -6.84
C VAL A 72 0.16 -5.85 -5.46
N GLY A 73 0.85 -6.96 -5.24
CA GLY A 73 1.44 -7.33 -3.96
C GLY A 73 2.96 -7.17 -3.92
N GLY A 74 3.48 -6.97 -2.71
CA GLY A 74 4.90 -6.94 -2.39
C GLY A 74 5.07 -7.06 -0.87
N VAL A 75 6.21 -7.59 -0.41
CA VAL A 75 6.45 -7.76 1.03
C VAL A 75 7.89 -7.43 1.40
N ASP A 76 8.05 -6.84 2.58
CA ASP A 76 9.34 -6.63 3.22
C ASP A 76 9.28 -7.14 4.67
N VAL A 77 10.06 -8.18 4.97
CA VAL A 77 10.10 -8.84 6.28
C VAL A 77 11.38 -8.45 6.99
N ARG A 78 11.26 -7.65 8.05
CA ARG A 78 12.41 -7.07 8.78
C ARG A 78 12.67 -7.64 10.17
N GLY A 79 11.71 -8.36 10.74
CA GLY A 79 11.87 -8.98 12.06
C GLY A 79 12.79 -10.20 12.03
N SER A 80 13.47 -10.49 13.14
CA SER A 80 14.39 -11.64 13.25
C SER A 80 13.70 -12.99 13.49
N ALA A 81 12.41 -12.98 13.84
CA ALA A 81 11.61 -14.18 14.09
C ALA A 81 10.25 -14.07 13.34
N PRO A 82 10.26 -14.07 12.00
CA PRO A 82 9.03 -13.96 11.23
C PRO A 82 8.21 -15.24 11.30
N GLY A 83 6.88 -15.10 11.32
CA GLY A 83 5.96 -16.18 10.99
C GLY A 83 5.09 -15.72 9.82
N THR A 84 5.36 -16.26 8.64
CA THR A 84 4.75 -15.82 7.39
C THR A 84 4.29 -16.99 6.53
N ARG A 85 3.39 -16.70 5.59
CA ARG A 85 2.92 -17.60 4.54
C ARG A 85 2.91 -16.86 3.21
N GLU A 86 3.28 -17.56 2.13
CA GLU A 86 3.19 -17.08 0.74
C GLU A 86 4.01 -15.82 0.43
N THR A 87 5.03 -15.51 1.22
CA THR A 87 5.87 -14.33 0.98
C THR A 87 6.72 -14.45 -0.28
N ASP A 88 7.20 -15.65 -0.62
CA ASP A 88 8.00 -15.87 -1.82
C ASP A 88 7.23 -15.54 -3.11
N LEU A 89 5.91 -15.77 -3.14
CA LEU A 89 5.07 -15.44 -4.29
C LEU A 89 5.02 -13.93 -4.59
N LEU A 90 5.40 -13.08 -3.63
CA LEU A 90 5.40 -11.62 -3.77
C LEU A 90 6.74 -11.07 -4.26
N ASP A 91 7.71 -11.94 -4.57
CA ASP A 91 8.89 -11.53 -5.33
C ASP A 91 8.46 -11.07 -6.74
N PRO A 92 8.88 -9.87 -7.20
CA PRO A 92 8.45 -9.30 -8.48
C PRO A 92 8.90 -10.10 -9.72
N THR A 93 9.77 -11.10 -9.56
CA THR A 93 10.22 -12.00 -10.64
C THR A 93 9.33 -13.23 -10.80
N ASN A 94 8.40 -13.47 -9.86
CA ASN A 94 7.49 -14.60 -9.90
C ASN A 94 6.25 -14.35 -10.77
N LEU A 95 5.51 -15.43 -11.05
CA LEU A 95 4.37 -15.43 -11.97
C LEU A 95 3.17 -14.61 -11.47
N VAL A 96 2.95 -14.61 -10.16
CA VAL A 96 1.76 -14.03 -9.53
C VAL A 96 2.01 -12.56 -9.27
N ASP A 97 1.23 -11.69 -9.89
CA ASP A 97 1.36 -10.24 -9.76
C ASP A 97 0.34 -9.62 -8.80
N LYS A 98 -0.68 -10.38 -8.38
CA LYS A 98 -1.80 -9.89 -7.56
C LYS A 98 -2.10 -10.79 -6.38
N VAL A 99 -2.48 -10.15 -5.28
CA VAL A 99 -3.03 -10.79 -4.07
C VAL A 99 -4.53 -10.55 -4.00
N ASP A 100 -5.27 -11.53 -3.50
CA ASP A 100 -6.71 -11.42 -3.28
C ASP A 100 -7.04 -10.93 -1.87
N ALA A 101 -6.16 -11.26 -0.92
CA ALA A 101 -6.26 -10.87 0.48
C ALA A 101 -4.89 -10.87 1.17
N VAL A 102 -4.77 -10.13 2.28
CA VAL A 102 -3.66 -10.23 3.22
C VAL A 102 -4.21 -10.54 4.61
N VAL A 103 -3.61 -11.51 5.29
CA VAL A 103 -4.05 -11.97 6.61
C VAL A 103 -3.06 -11.56 7.69
N LEU A 104 -3.56 -10.88 8.72
CA LEU A 104 -2.82 -10.56 9.94
C LEU A 104 -3.49 -11.27 11.12
N THR A 105 -2.75 -12.08 11.86
CA THR A 105 -3.38 -12.96 12.87
C THR A 105 -2.53 -13.17 14.11
N GLY A 106 -3.19 -13.40 15.24
CA GLY A 106 -2.57 -13.80 16.50
C GLY A 106 -2.10 -15.26 16.48
N GLY A 107 -1.81 -15.82 17.65
CA GLY A 107 -1.52 -17.25 17.82
C GLY A 107 -0.13 -17.72 17.38
N SER A 108 0.77 -16.80 17.02
CA SER A 108 2.10 -17.12 16.47
C SER A 108 2.00 -18.03 15.25
N ALA A 109 3.00 -18.87 14.98
CA ALA A 109 3.05 -19.72 13.78
C ALA A 109 1.81 -20.59 13.57
N PHE A 110 1.12 -20.97 14.65
CA PHE A 110 -0.13 -21.73 14.57
C PHE A 110 -1.29 -20.95 13.97
N GLY A 111 -1.31 -19.62 14.15
CA GLY A 111 -2.33 -18.74 13.60
C GLY A 111 -2.32 -18.68 12.07
N LEU A 112 -1.24 -19.11 11.41
CA LEU A 112 -1.20 -19.23 9.95
C LEU A 112 -2.32 -20.12 9.37
N ASP A 113 -2.93 -21.00 10.18
CA ASP A 113 -4.15 -21.74 9.84
C ASP A 113 -5.31 -20.80 9.43
N ALA A 114 -5.39 -19.59 9.98
CA ALA A 114 -6.39 -18.60 9.61
C ALA A 114 -6.35 -18.27 8.11
N ALA A 115 -5.18 -18.23 7.49
CA ALA A 115 -5.05 -17.97 6.05
C ALA A 115 -5.76 -19.04 5.20
N HIS A 116 -5.78 -20.29 5.66
CA HIS A 116 -6.49 -21.36 4.96
C HIS A 116 -8.00 -21.11 4.90
N GLY A 117 -8.60 -20.60 5.98
CA GLY A 117 -10.03 -20.25 5.98
C GLY A 117 -10.38 -19.13 5.01
N VAL A 118 -9.49 -18.14 4.87
CA VAL A 118 -9.65 -17.07 3.87
C VAL A 118 -9.52 -17.62 2.45
N MET A 119 -8.57 -18.53 2.20
CA MET A 119 -8.46 -19.19 0.90
C MET A 119 -9.74 -19.95 0.52
N LEU A 120 -10.29 -20.75 1.44
CA LEU A 120 -11.54 -21.49 1.18
C LEU A 120 -12.70 -20.54 0.85
N TRP A 121 -12.84 -19.45 1.64
CA TRP A 121 -13.87 -18.45 1.38
C TRP A 121 -13.69 -17.77 0.01
N LEU A 122 -12.46 -17.41 -0.37
CA LEU A 122 -12.18 -16.82 -1.69
C LEU A 122 -12.46 -17.79 -2.84
N GLU A 123 -12.09 -19.06 -2.69
CA GLU A 123 -12.35 -20.12 -3.67
C GLU A 123 -13.85 -20.33 -3.88
N GLU A 124 -14.64 -20.41 -2.80
CA GLU A 124 -16.10 -20.49 -2.83
C GLU A 124 -16.70 -19.31 -3.61
N ASN A 125 -16.11 -18.12 -3.45
CA ASN A 125 -16.51 -16.89 -4.12
C ASN A 125 -15.86 -16.69 -5.51
N LYS A 126 -15.16 -17.70 -6.05
CA LYS A 126 -14.49 -17.67 -7.36
C LYS A 126 -13.49 -16.50 -7.52
N ARG A 127 -12.83 -16.16 -6.42
CA ARG A 127 -11.78 -15.12 -6.36
C ARG A 127 -10.42 -15.79 -6.20
N GLY A 128 -9.51 -15.48 -7.11
CA GLY A 128 -8.17 -16.05 -7.09
C GLY A 128 -7.51 -16.03 -8.47
N TRP A 129 -6.27 -16.50 -8.50
CA TRP A 129 -5.53 -16.71 -9.74
C TRP A 129 -6.24 -17.76 -10.61
N ASN A 130 -6.61 -17.39 -11.84
CA ASN A 130 -7.34 -18.28 -12.74
C ASN A 130 -6.43 -19.39 -13.27
N VAL A 131 -6.75 -20.65 -12.95
CA VAL A 131 -6.02 -21.84 -13.42
C VAL A 131 -6.78 -22.63 -14.49
N GLY A 132 -7.81 -22.01 -15.08
CA GLY A 132 -8.63 -22.55 -16.14
C GLY A 132 -9.85 -23.34 -15.66
N ARG A 133 -10.78 -23.60 -16.57
CA ARG A 133 -12.02 -24.39 -16.33
C ARG A 133 -12.90 -23.85 -15.18
N GLY A 134 -12.85 -22.54 -14.92
CA GLY A 134 -13.59 -21.91 -13.83
C GLY A 134 -13.00 -22.17 -12.43
N ASN A 135 -11.78 -22.72 -12.36
CA ASN A 135 -11.06 -22.94 -11.12
C ASN A 135 -10.13 -21.75 -10.84
N VAL A 136 -9.97 -21.45 -9.55
CA VAL A 136 -9.11 -20.36 -9.06
C VAL A 136 -8.21 -20.89 -7.95
N VAL A 137 -7.02 -20.29 -7.82
CA VAL A 137 -6.11 -20.49 -6.68
C VAL A 137 -5.97 -19.14 -5.99
N PRO A 138 -6.61 -18.93 -4.84
CA PRO A 138 -6.49 -17.68 -4.08
C PRO A 138 -5.07 -17.43 -3.62
N ILE A 139 -4.60 -16.19 -3.73
CA ILE A 139 -3.27 -15.76 -3.29
C ILE A 139 -3.44 -14.97 -2.00
N VAL A 140 -3.02 -15.58 -0.88
CA VAL A 140 -3.32 -15.09 0.47
C VAL A 140 -2.05 -15.09 1.34
N PRO A 141 -1.18 -14.08 1.17
CA PRO A 141 -0.06 -13.86 2.07
C PRO A 141 -0.54 -13.60 3.49
N ALA A 142 0.19 -14.14 4.47
CA ALA A 142 -0.15 -13.96 5.87
C ALA A 142 1.08 -13.66 6.72
N ALA A 143 0.85 -12.91 7.80
CA ALA A 143 1.84 -12.66 8.85
C ALA A 143 1.18 -12.81 10.22
N VAL A 144 1.96 -13.30 11.19
CA VAL A 144 1.47 -13.56 12.55
C VAL A 144 2.19 -12.73 13.61
N LEU A 145 1.53 -12.53 14.74
CA LEU A 145 2.13 -12.01 15.96
C LEU A 145 2.07 -13.03 17.09
N TYR A 146 2.97 -12.90 18.08
CA TYR A 146 2.96 -13.75 19.27
C TYR A 146 2.06 -13.15 20.36
N ASP A 147 0.92 -13.79 20.61
CA ASP A 147 0.04 -13.57 21.75
C ASP A 147 -0.37 -14.82 22.58
N PRO A 148 0.09 -16.08 22.35
CA PRO A 148 -0.21 -17.21 23.23
C PRO A 148 0.05 -16.94 24.72
N GLY A 149 -0.88 -17.34 25.58
CA GLY A 149 -0.77 -17.19 27.04
C GLY A 149 -0.99 -15.78 27.61
N ARG A 150 -1.21 -14.76 26.76
CA ARG A 150 -1.46 -13.38 27.24
C ARG A 150 -2.80 -13.26 27.95
N PHE A 151 -2.89 -12.34 28.90
CA PHE A 151 -4.13 -11.97 29.61
C PHE A 151 -4.84 -13.17 30.29
N GLY A 152 -4.09 -14.16 30.74
CA GLY A 152 -4.63 -15.35 31.43
C GLY A 152 -5.31 -16.37 30.51
N ARG A 153 -5.19 -16.20 29.19
CA ARG A 153 -5.70 -17.14 28.18
C ARG A 153 -4.90 -18.46 28.18
N ALA A 154 -5.56 -19.58 27.87
CA ALA A 154 -4.87 -20.85 27.64
C ALA A 154 -3.89 -20.74 26.45
N PHE A 155 -2.78 -21.49 26.50
CA PHE A 155 -1.76 -21.42 25.45
C PHE A 155 -2.28 -21.90 24.07
N ASN A 156 -3.23 -22.84 24.07
CA ASN A 156 -3.80 -23.43 22.86
C ASN A 156 -5.08 -22.73 22.36
N ASP A 157 -5.61 -21.76 23.11
CA ASP A 157 -6.63 -20.85 22.57
C ASP A 157 -5.94 -19.97 21.55
N ARG A 158 -6.22 -20.13 20.25
CA ARG A 158 -5.54 -19.40 19.17
C ARG A 158 -6.42 -19.33 17.93
N PRO A 159 -6.17 -18.41 16.98
CA PRO A 159 -6.87 -18.39 15.70
C PRO A 159 -6.70 -19.70 14.95
N THR A 160 -7.78 -20.12 14.29
CA THR A 160 -7.84 -21.28 13.37
C THR A 160 -8.34 -20.80 12.01
N HIS A 161 -8.47 -21.70 11.03
CA HIS A 161 -9.11 -21.41 9.75
C HIS A 161 -10.50 -20.77 9.92
N GLU A 162 -11.27 -21.13 10.96
CA GLU A 162 -12.57 -20.48 11.23
C GLU A 162 -12.44 -18.98 11.50
N PHE A 163 -11.36 -18.53 12.16
CA PHE A 163 -11.14 -17.11 12.41
C PHE A 163 -10.91 -16.36 11.11
N GLY A 164 -10.12 -16.93 10.20
CA GLY A 164 -9.90 -16.36 8.88
C GLY A 164 -11.17 -16.29 8.06
N ARG A 165 -11.94 -17.39 8.01
CA ARG A 165 -13.23 -17.42 7.29
C ARG A 165 -14.20 -16.35 7.81
N LYS A 166 -14.43 -16.30 9.12
CA LYS A 166 -15.33 -15.31 9.74
C LYS A 166 -14.85 -13.89 9.53
N ALA A 167 -13.53 -13.66 9.57
CA ALA A 167 -12.96 -12.34 9.29
C ALA A 167 -13.11 -11.95 7.82
N ALA A 168 -13.15 -12.88 6.87
CA ALA A 168 -13.41 -12.58 5.45
C ALA A 168 -14.90 -12.36 5.13
N GLU A 169 -15.80 -12.91 5.96
CA GLU A 169 -17.26 -12.77 5.82
C GLU A 169 -17.81 -11.45 6.40
N ASN A 170 -17.08 -10.81 7.32
CA ASN A 170 -17.48 -9.59 8.03
C ASN A 170 -17.08 -8.31 7.28
#